data_AF-A0A7H8JUX8-F1
#
_entry.id   AF-A0A7H8JUX8-F1
#
_cell.length_a   1.000
_cell.length_b   1.000
_cell.length_c   1.000
_cell.angle_alpha   90.00
_cell.angle_beta   90.00
_cell.angle_gamma   90.00
#
_symmetry.space_group_name_H-M   'P 1'
#
loop_
_entity.id
_entity.type
_entity.pdbx_description
1 polymer ?
#
loop_
_entity_poly.entity_id
_entity_poly.type
_entity_poly.pdbx_seq_one_letter_code
_entity_poly.pdbx_strand_id
1 'polypeptide(L)'
;MTEFVTGEAVALELRPARLPSRALAVLLDLVVVLTAFALVLAGLAAATASLDEAAQAAIAVAAFLLLLVGVPIAVETLSHGRSLGKLAFGLRVVRDDGGPIRFRHALVRGAMGMVEILMTMGVVACIASFVSARGRRLGDVFAGTLVVRERIPAARAGFVPPPPPQVAGMFAGLDLSGVPDSVWLGVRQYLGRMNQLDRQISWSMATRLAGELAARTSASVPHGMPPAMFLASVLQERQARDAQRAFGGFAGPQGFAPGPQPYGSGPQPYGPGPQPYGPTPTYGSAPAYGPPTITQPPAGPPSTGPSPSPSPFPAASSPSPAASAPPATSPASAPSPSPDGEQPPPPSTGFAPPS
;
A
#
# COMPACT_ATOMS: atom_id res chain seq x y z
N MET A 1 20.93 14.07 -6.71
CA MET A 1 21.29 12.93 -5.84
C MET A 1 21.49 13.53 -4.46
N THR A 2 20.71 13.14 -3.47
CA THR A 2 20.85 13.71 -2.12
C THR A 2 20.73 12.60 -1.10
N GLU A 3 21.88 12.31 -0.51
CA GLU A 3 22.16 11.26 0.45
C GLU A 3 21.84 11.77 1.87
N PHE A 4 21.09 11.00 2.68
CA PHE A 4 20.75 11.32 4.07
C PHE A 4 21.37 10.30 5.02
N VAL A 5 22.49 10.63 5.65
CA VAL A 5 23.13 9.72 6.61
C VAL A 5 22.35 9.73 7.93
N THR A 6 21.61 8.66 8.22
CA THR A 6 21.12 8.34 9.57
C THR A 6 22.22 7.63 10.37
N GLY A 7 22.06 7.52 11.70
CA GLY A 7 23.03 6.88 12.61
C GLY A 7 23.35 5.41 12.31
N GLU A 8 22.59 4.79 11.42
CA GLU A 8 23.07 3.70 10.55
C GLU A 8 23.03 4.26 9.12
N ALA A 9 24.19 4.32 8.46
CA ALA A 9 24.40 5.04 7.21
C ALA A 9 23.63 4.42 6.03
N VAL A 10 22.31 4.65 5.98
CA VAL A 10 21.45 4.34 4.84
C VAL A 10 20.69 5.60 4.47
N ALA A 11 21.14 6.23 3.39
CA ALA A 11 20.44 7.32 2.75
C ALA A 11 19.07 6.92 2.22
N LEU A 12 18.05 7.26 3.00
CA LEU A 12 16.68 7.27 2.51
C LEU A 12 16.51 8.46 1.55
N GLU A 13 16.68 8.21 0.25
CA GLU A 13 16.31 9.15 -0.81
C GLU A 13 14.78 9.37 -0.81
N LEU A 14 14.30 10.33 -0.03
CA LEU A 14 12.91 10.75 -0.05
C LEU A 14 12.62 11.44 -1.38
N ARG A 15 11.94 10.76 -2.30
CA ARG A 15 11.55 11.33 -3.60
C ARG A 15 10.52 12.45 -3.38
N PRO A 16 10.85 13.72 -3.68
CA PRO A 16 9.91 14.82 -3.54
C PRO A 16 8.68 14.58 -4.42
N ALA A 17 7.50 14.91 -3.92
CA ALA A 17 6.27 14.82 -4.72
C ALA A 17 6.33 15.82 -5.88
N ARG A 18 5.78 15.44 -7.05
CA ARG A 18 5.70 16.35 -8.20
C ARG A 18 4.75 17.51 -7.86
N LEU A 19 5.14 18.74 -8.17
CA LEU A 19 4.37 19.96 -7.90
C LEU A 19 2.86 19.85 -8.25
N PRO A 20 2.45 19.27 -9.40
CA PRO A 20 1.02 19.17 -9.74
C PRO A 20 0.21 18.31 -8.77
N SER A 21 0.76 17.17 -8.33
CA SER A 21 0.06 16.31 -7.37
C SER A 21 -0.12 16.99 -6.01
N ARG A 22 0.83 17.85 -5.62
CA ARG A 22 0.74 18.64 -4.39
C ARG A 22 -0.28 19.77 -4.52
N ALA A 23 -0.30 20.45 -5.66
CA ALA A 23 -1.30 21.50 -5.94
C ALA A 23 -2.73 20.92 -5.94
N LEU A 24 -2.95 19.78 -6.60
CA LEU A 24 -4.25 19.10 -6.62
C LEU A 24 -4.66 18.59 -5.23
N ALA A 25 -3.74 18.07 -4.43
CA ALA A 25 -4.02 17.68 -3.05
C ALA A 25 -4.48 18.88 -2.21
N VAL A 26 -3.78 20.03 -2.32
CA VAL A 26 -4.16 21.27 -1.62
C VAL A 26 -5.49 21.81 -2.13
N LEU A 27 -5.75 21.75 -3.43
CA LEU A 27 -7.02 22.16 -4.02
C LEU A 27 -8.18 21.33 -3.47
N LEU A 28 -8.02 19.99 -3.40
CA LEU A 28 -9.04 19.11 -2.84
C LEU A 28 -9.29 19.41 -1.36
N ASP A 29 -8.21 19.56 -0.57
CA ASP A 29 -8.32 19.96 0.83
C ASP A 29 -9.05 21.30 0.99
N LEU A 30 -8.74 22.28 0.13
CA LEU A 30 -9.38 23.60 0.16
C LEU A 30 -10.87 23.51 -0.17
N VAL A 31 -11.25 22.76 -1.21
CA VAL A 31 -12.67 22.55 -1.57
C VAL A 31 -13.43 21.92 -0.41
N VAL A 32 -12.87 20.89 0.23
CA VAL A 32 -13.49 20.23 1.39
C VAL A 32 -13.66 21.20 2.55
N VAL A 33 -12.61 21.93 2.91
CA VAL A 33 -12.64 22.87 4.05
C VAL A 33 -13.60 24.03 3.76
N LEU A 34 -13.59 24.62 2.56
CA LEU A 34 -14.48 25.71 2.20
C LEU A 34 -15.95 25.27 2.12
N THR A 35 -16.21 24.05 1.63
CA THR A 35 -17.58 23.50 1.61
C THR A 35 -18.08 23.27 3.03
N ALA A 36 -17.25 22.66 3.90
CA ALA A 36 -17.59 22.47 5.31
C ALA A 36 -17.80 23.81 6.02
N PHE A 37 -16.95 24.80 5.74
CA PHE A 37 -17.07 26.15 6.28
C PHE A 37 -18.38 26.81 5.87
N ALA A 38 -18.75 26.77 4.59
CA ALA A 38 -20.00 27.34 4.09
C ALA A 38 -21.23 26.68 4.75
N LEU A 39 -21.24 25.35 4.89
CA LEU A 39 -22.32 24.62 5.55
C LEU A 39 -22.45 24.98 7.03
N VAL A 40 -21.32 25.07 7.74
CA VAL A 40 -21.30 25.46 9.15
C VAL A 40 -21.78 26.90 9.32
N LEU A 41 -21.33 27.83 8.46
CA LEU A 41 -21.78 29.22 8.49
C LEU A 41 -23.28 29.35 8.21
N ALA A 42 -23.82 28.59 7.25
CA ALA A 42 -25.26 28.57 7.00
C ALA A 42 -26.07 28.06 8.20
N GLY A 43 -25.62 26.97 8.84
CA GLY A 43 -26.26 26.45 10.05
C GLY A 43 -26.16 27.41 11.23
N LEU A 44 -25.00 28.06 11.38
CA LEU A 44 -24.74 29.00 12.45
C LEU A 44 -25.57 30.26 12.29
N ALA A 45 -25.68 30.81 11.07
CA ALA A 45 -26.54 31.94 10.77
C ALA A 45 -28.01 31.69 11.15
N ALA A 46 -28.52 30.47 10.91
CA ALA A 46 -29.86 30.09 11.35
C ALA A 46 -29.96 29.93 12.88
N ALA A 47 -28.96 29.30 13.50
CA ALA A 47 -28.93 29.04 14.94
C ALA A 47 -28.71 30.30 15.79
N THR A 48 -28.04 31.33 15.24
CA THR A 48 -27.70 32.57 15.94
C THR A 48 -28.57 33.75 15.52
N ALA A 49 -29.68 33.52 14.80
CA ALA A 49 -30.52 34.60 14.27
C ALA A 49 -31.13 35.51 15.36
N SER A 50 -31.28 35.01 16.59
CA SER A 50 -31.79 35.75 17.74
C SER A 50 -30.72 36.48 18.57
N LEU A 51 -29.44 36.27 18.27
CA LEU A 51 -28.34 36.94 18.94
C LEU A 51 -28.13 38.35 18.38
N ASP A 52 -27.48 39.20 19.17
CA ASP A 52 -27.05 40.51 18.72
C ASP A 52 -25.89 40.43 17.71
N GLU A 53 -25.71 41.50 16.95
CA GLU A 53 -24.73 41.56 15.85
C GLU A 53 -23.29 41.32 16.33
N ALA A 54 -22.95 41.78 17.53
CA ALA A 54 -21.61 41.59 18.09
C ALA A 54 -21.34 40.10 18.40
N ALA A 55 -22.31 39.38 18.99
CA ALA A 55 -22.18 37.95 19.21
C ALA A 55 -22.11 37.17 17.89
N GLN A 56 -22.92 37.51 16.90
CA GLN A 56 -22.87 36.90 15.57
C GLN A 56 -21.50 37.10 14.90
N ALA A 57 -20.95 38.31 14.96
CA ALA A 57 -19.62 38.62 14.43
C ALA A 57 -18.51 37.83 15.15
N ALA A 58 -18.56 37.78 16.49
CA ALA A 58 -17.59 37.01 17.29
C ALA A 58 -17.64 35.52 16.94
N ILE A 59 -18.84 34.96 16.80
CA ILE A 59 -19.06 33.57 16.41
C ILE A 59 -18.55 33.30 14.99
N ALA A 60 -18.79 34.20 14.03
CA ALA A 60 -18.30 34.07 12.66
C ALA A 60 -16.77 34.10 12.59
N VAL A 61 -16.11 35.00 13.34
CA VAL A 61 -14.65 35.06 13.45
C VAL A 61 -14.10 33.78 14.09
N ALA A 62 -14.73 33.29 15.16
CA ALA A 62 -14.34 32.05 15.82
C ALA A 62 -14.46 30.86 14.87
N ALA A 63 -15.57 30.76 14.12
CA ALA A 63 -15.77 29.73 13.11
C ALA A 63 -14.71 29.81 12.01
N PHE A 64 -14.39 31.00 11.52
CA PHE A 64 -13.32 31.22 10.54
C PHE A 64 -11.97 30.68 11.04
N LEU A 65 -11.54 31.08 12.24
CA LEU A 65 -10.27 30.63 12.81
C LEU A 65 -10.27 29.12 13.08
N LEU A 66 -11.33 28.58 13.69
CA LEU A 66 -11.40 27.16 14.03
C LEU A 66 -11.46 26.29 12.77
N LEU A 67 -12.25 26.64 11.77
CA LEU A 67 -12.43 25.77 10.59
C LEU A 67 -11.33 25.94 9.55
N LEU A 68 -10.87 27.16 9.26
CA LEU A 68 -9.86 27.37 8.22
C LEU A 68 -8.43 27.21 8.73
N VAL A 69 -8.20 27.36 10.05
CA VAL A 69 -6.86 27.18 10.65
C VAL A 69 -6.83 25.98 11.57
N GLY A 70 -7.73 25.93 12.55
CA GLY A 70 -7.75 24.89 13.59
C GLY A 70 -7.93 23.48 13.03
N VAL A 71 -8.94 23.27 12.19
CA VAL A 71 -9.27 21.95 11.62
C VAL A 71 -8.14 21.40 10.75
N PRO A 72 -7.56 22.13 9.77
CA PRO A 72 -6.41 21.65 9.02
C PRO A 72 -5.21 21.27 9.91
N ILE A 73 -4.91 22.08 10.93
CA ILE A 73 -3.83 21.78 11.89
C ILE A 73 -4.14 20.51 12.69
N ALA A 74 -5.36 20.38 13.19
CA ALA A 74 -5.79 19.22 13.97
C ALA A 74 -5.73 17.95 13.11
N VAL A 75 -6.32 17.98 11.91
CA VAL A 75 -6.29 16.87 10.95
C VAL A 75 -4.86 16.46 10.68
N GLU A 76 -3.97 17.40 10.33
CA GLU A 76 -2.59 17.07 9.99
C GLU A 76 -1.79 16.53 11.19
N THR A 77 -2.06 17.06 12.38
CA THR A 77 -1.42 16.61 13.63
C THR A 77 -1.85 15.19 13.98
N LEU A 78 -3.16 14.92 13.99
CA LEU A 78 -3.73 13.63 14.39
C LEU A 78 -3.42 12.52 13.36
N SER A 79 -3.38 12.88 12.08
CA SER A 79 -3.11 11.95 10.98
C SER A 79 -1.63 11.73 10.69
N HIS A 80 -0.73 12.39 11.45
CA HIS A 80 0.71 12.33 11.27
C HIS A 80 1.17 12.81 9.87
N GLY A 81 0.59 13.89 9.38
CA GLY A 81 0.99 14.55 8.13
C GLY A 81 0.08 14.29 6.94
N ARG A 82 -1.10 13.70 7.16
CA ARG A 82 -2.04 13.33 6.10
C ARG A 82 -3.29 14.21 6.14
N SER A 83 -3.80 14.59 4.99
CA SER A 83 -5.08 15.27 4.82
C SER A 83 -5.86 14.53 3.74
N LEU A 84 -7.14 14.83 3.54
CA LEU A 84 -7.99 14.08 2.63
C LEU A 84 -7.44 14.12 1.19
N GLY A 85 -7.04 15.29 0.72
CA GLY A 85 -6.37 15.48 -0.57
C GLY A 85 -5.02 14.79 -0.61
N LYS A 86 -4.19 14.92 0.43
CA LYS A 86 -2.90 14.22 0.46
C LYS A 86 -3.08 12.70 0.41
N LEU A 87 -4.06 12.14 1.10
CA LEU A 87 -4.41 10.72 1.04
C LEU A 87 -4.83 10.29 -0.37
N ALA A 88 -5.70 11.07 -1.01
CA ALA A 88 -6.16 10.78 -2.38
C ALA A 88 -5.01 10.72 -3.39
N PHE A 89 -3.97 11.53 -3.20
CA PHE A 89 -2.79 11.56 -4.08
C PHE A 89 -1.58 10.75 -3.56
N GLY A 90 -1.74 10.00 -2.46
CA GLY A 90 -0.65 9.20 -1.86
C GLY A 90 0.51 10.06 -1.36
N LEU A 91 0.19 11.20 -0.74
CA LEU A 91 1.14 12.17 -0.21
C LEU A 91 1.09 12.18 1.32
N ARG A 92 2.21 12.54 1.92
CA ARG A 92 2.33 12.73 3.36
C ARG A 92 3.36 13.80 3.66
N VAL A 93 3.08 14.62 4.67
CA VAL A 93 4.04 15.55 5.25
C VAL A 93 4.91 14.80 6.26
N VAL A 94 6.22 14.95 6.13
CA VAL A 94 7.22 14.40 7.05
C VAL A 94 8.15 15.52 7.50
N ARG A 95 8.82 15.33 8.63
CA ARG A 95 9.87 16.25 9.08
C ARG A 95 11.11 16.11 8.22
N ASP A 96 12.01 17.09 8.30
CA ASP A 96 13.29 17.06 7.59
C ASP A 96 14.16 15.85 7.99
N ASP A 97 13.97 15.29 9.20
CA ASP A 97 14.57 14.05 9.70
C ASP A 97 13.75 12.78 9.36
N GLY A 98 12.76 12.86 8.46
CA GLY A 98 11.95 11.73 7.99
C GLY A 98 10.87 11.23 8.95
N GLY A 99 10.90 11.68 10.20
CA GLY A 99 9.90 11.33 11.22
C GLY A 99 8.50 11.93 10.98
N PRO A 100 7.48 11.42 11.69
CA PRO A 100 6.13 11.98 11.63
C PRO A 100 6.10 13.42 12.13
N ILE A 101 5.17 14.23 11.61
CA ILE A 101 5.01 15.60 12.08
C ILE A 101 4.48 15.63 13.52
N ARG A 102 4.69 16.78 14.18
CA ARG A 102 4.17 17.07 15.53
C ARG A 102 3.32 18.33 15.45
N PHE A 103 2.52 18.58 16.49
CA PHE A 103 1.65 19.75 16.58
C PHE A 103 2.36 21.07 16.22
N ARG A 104 3.55 21.33 16.80
CA ARG A 104 4.31 22.56 16.51
C ARG A 104 4.61 22.76 15.02
N HIS A 105 4.90 21.66 14.31
CA HIS A 105 5.21 21.72 12.88
C HIS A 105 3.94 22.02 12.09
N ALA A 106 2.82 21.35 12.42
CA ALA A 106 1.52 21.61 11.81
C ALA A 106 1.04 23.05 12.08
N LEU A 107 1.25 23.56 13.28
CA LEU A 107 0.88 24.92 13.69
C LEU A 107 1.61 25.98 12.86
N VAL A 108 2.93 25.90 12.75
CA VAL A 108 3.72 26.83 11.93
C VAL A 108 3.31 26.75 10.46
N ARG A 109 3.10 25.53 9.94
CA ARG A 109 2.61 25.30 8.57
C ARG A 109 1.23 25.88 8.34
N GLY A 110 0.32 25.75 9.30
CA GLY A 110 -1.05 26.24 9.24
C GLY A 110 -1.12 27.76 9.30
N ALA A 111 -0.35 28.38 10.22
CA ALA A 111 -0.24 29.83 10.33
C ALA A 111 0.34 30.46 9.05
N MET A 112 1.44 29.92 8.53
CA MET A 112 1.99 30.36 7.24
C MET A 112 1.02 30.09 6.09
N GLY A 113 0.30 28.96 6.14
CA GLY A 113 -0.72 28.59 5.16
C GLY A 113 -1.86 29.61 5.04
N MET A 114 -2.26 30.26 6.13
CA MET A 114 -3.23 31.36 6.08
C MET A 114 -2.74 32.49 5.17
N VAL A 115 -1.48 32.87 5.30
CA VAL A 115 -0.89 33.95 4.51
C VAL A 115 -0.62 33.50 3.07
N GLU A 116 0.10 32.39 2.88
CA GLU A 116 0.59 31.99 1.55
C GLU A 116 -0.43 31.21 0.68
N ILE A 117 -1.51 30.70 1.28
CA ILE A 117 -2.56 29.95 0.57
C ILE A 117 -3.88 30.72 0.57
N LEU A 118 -4.40 31.08 1.75
CA LEU A 118 -5.73 31.69 1.84
C LEU A 118 -5.72 33.15 1.40
N MET A 119 -4.76 33.97 1.85
CA MET A 119 -4.73 35.38 1.44
C MET A 119 -4.26 35.59 0.00
N THR A 120 -3.36 34.74 -0.50
CA THR A 120 -2.78 34.90 -1.86
C THR A 120 -3.31 33.88 -2.87
N MET A 121 -4.40 33.18 -2.58
CA MET A 121 -4.96 32.11 -3.43
C MET A 121 -3.89 31.07 -3.87
N GLY A 122 -2.92 30.79 -3.00
CA GLY A 122 -1.84 29.83 -3.26
C GLY A 122 -0.73 30.31 -4.19
N VAL A 123 -0.78 31.53 -4.73
CA VAL A 123 0.25 32.03 -5.66
C VAL A 123 1.64 32.04 -5.02
N VAL A 124 1.76 32.59 -3.80
CA VAL A 124 3.03 32.62 -3.06
C VAL A 124 3.52 31.21 -2.75
N ALA A 125 2.62 30.32 -2.31
CA ALA A 125 2.97 28.92 -2.06
C ALA A 125 3.51 28.22 -3.32
N CYS A 126 2.91 28.48 -4.48
CA CYS A 126 3.32 27.94 -5.78
C CYS A 126 4.71 28.44 -6.19
N ILE A 127 4.94 29.76 -6.14
CA ILE A 127 6.23 30.37 -6.49
C ILE A 127 7.33 29.86 -5.54
N ALA A 128 7.09 29.88 -4.23
CA ALA A 128 8.05 29.39 -3.24
C ALA A 128 8.42 27.91 -3.49
N SER A 129 7.42 27.10 -3.84
CA SER A 129 7.64 25.68 -4.14
C SER A 129 8.37 25.47 -5.47
N PHE A 130 8.17 26.33 -6.47
CA PHE A 130 8.83 26.25 -7.76
C PHE A 130 10.31 26.65 -7.68
N VAL A 131 10.63 27.69 -6.91
CA VAL A 131 12.00 28.17 -6.70
C VAL A 131 12.77 27.28 -5.73
N SER A 132 12.08 26.58 -4.83
CA SER A 132 12.70 25.65 -3.89
C SER A 132 13.24 24.41 -4.60
N ALA A 133 14.54 24.15 -4.47
CA ALA A 133 15.18 22.92 -4.96
C ALA A 133 14.53 21.63 -4.41
N ARG A 134 13.86 21.73 -3.24
CA ARG A 134 13.17 20.62 -2.58
C ARG A 134 11.64 20.68 -2.73
N GLY A 135 11.11 21.59 -3.54
CA GLY A 135 9.66 21.73 -3.75
C GLY A 135 8.87 22.21 -2.53
N ARG A 136 9.54 22.83 -1.55
CA ARG A 136 8.96 23.27 -0.27
C ARG A 136 8.35 24.66 -0.42
N ARG A 137 7.14 24.87 0.10
CA ARG A 137 6.56 26.22 0.26
C ARG A 137 7.09 26.89 1.53
N LEU A 138 6.78 28.16 1.75
CA LEU A 138 7.31 28.90 2.91
C LEU A 138 6.94 28.21 4.22
N GLY A 139 5.68 27.81 4.39
CA GLY A 139 5.25 27.09 5.59
C GLY A 139 6.02 25.79 5.83
N ASP A 140 6.39 25.06 4.77
CA ASP A 140 7.17 23.83 4.87
C ASP A 140 8.63 24.13 5.28
N VAL A 141 9.20 25.23 4.75
CA VAL A 141 10.55 25.70 5.10
C VAL A 141 10.62 26.09 6.58
N PHE A 142 9.73 26.96 7.05
CA PHE A 142 9.71 27.40 8.45
C PHE A 142 9.35 26.28 9.43
N ALA A 143 8.50 25.34 9.03
CA ALA A 143 8.13 24.21 9.87
C ALA A 143 9.19 23.08 9.88
N GLY A 144 10.24 23.14 9.06
CA GLY A 144 11.21 22.03 8.97
C GLY A 144 10.58 20.73 8.43
N THR A 145 9.68 20.86 7.44
CA THR A 145 8.93 19.73 6.87
C THR A 145 9.01 19.67 5.35
N LEU A 146 8.68 18.49 4.81
CA LEU A 146 8.69 18.15 3.39
C LEU A 146 7.45 17.30 3.08
N VAL A 147 6.85 17.52 1.90
CA VAL A 147 5.80 16.64 1.37
C VAL A 147 6.44 15.55 0.51
N VAL A 148 6.32 14.31 0.94
CA VAL A 148 6.81 13.13 0.21
C VAL A 148 5.65 12.36 -0.39
N ARG A 149 5.93 11.66 -1.49
CA ARG A 149 5.01 10.66 -2.01
C ARG A 149 5.16 9.39 -1.19
N GLU A 150 4.16 9.10 -0.37
CA GLU A 150 4.06 7.80 0.30
C GLU A 150 3.71 6.79 -0.79
N ARG A 151 4.57 5.79 -1.02
CA ARG A 151 4.17 4.65 -1.84
C ARG A 151 3.01 4.02 -1.09
N ILE A 152 1.79 4.26 -1.55
CA ILE A 152 0.59 3.56 -1.08
C ILE A 152 0.99 2.07 -1.10
N PRO A 153 1.09 1.38 0.06
CA PRO A 153 1.27 -0.06 0.08
C PRO A 153 0.15 -0.58 -0.79
N ALA A 154 0.51 -1.19 -1.91
CA ALA A 154 -0.38 -1.36 -3.02
C ALA A 154 -1.72 -1.91 -2.53
N ALA A 155 -2.75 -1.07 -2.49
CA ALA A 155 -4.15 -1.51 -2.46
C ALA A 155 -4.51 -2.23 -3.79
N ARG A 156 -3.52 -2.36 -4.68
CA ARG A 156 -3.40 -3.33 -5.77
C ARG A 156 -2.09 -4.11 -5.67
N ALA A 157 -1.76 -4.66 -4.50
CA ALA A 157 -1.13 -5.97 -4.49
C ALA A 157 -2.17 -6.81 -5.21
N GLY A 158 -1.96 -7.06 -6.51
CA GLY A 158 -2.94 -7.74 -7.35
C GLY A 158 -3.42 -8.95 -6.58
N PHE A 159 -4.74 -9.11 -6.46
CA PHE A 159 -5.36 -10.20 -5.73
C PHE A 159 -4.64 -11.49 -6.13
N VAL A 160 -3.74 -11.95 -5.26
CA VAL A 160 -3.14 -13.27 -5.41
C VAL A 160 -4.24 -14.18 -4.89
N PRO A 161 -4.87 -15.00 -5.74
CA PRO A 161 -5.91 -15.90 -5.27
C PRO A 161 -5.31 -16.73 -4.13
N PRO A 162 -5.94 -16.77 -2.95
CA PRO A 162 -5.48 -17.65 -1.89
C PRO A 162 -5.52 -19.08 -2.44
N PRO A 163 -4.48 -19.89 -2.20
CA PRO A 163 -4.49 -21.27 -2.64
C PRO A 163 -5.69 -21.99 -2.00
N PRO A 164 -6.30 -22.97 -2.70
CA PRO A 164 -7.35 -23.78 -2.11
C PRO A 164 -6.87 -24.42 -0.79
N PRO A 165 -7.73 -24.54 0.24
CA PRO A 165 -7.31 -24.98 1.58
C PRO A 165 -6.65 -26.36 1.58
N GLN A 166 -6.92 -27.18 0.57
CA GLN A 166 -6.34 -28.51 0.38
C GLN A 166 -4.82 -28.49 0.10
N VAL A 167 -4.27 -27.38 -0.39
CA VAL A 167 -2.83 -27.25 -0.76
C VAL A 167 -2.11 -26.18 0.06
N ALA A 168 -2.81 -25.53 0.99
CA ALA A 168 -2.22 -24.59 1.94
C ALA A 168 -1.23 -25.33 2.87
N GLY A 169 -0.01 -24.82 3.00
CA GLY A 169 1.04 -25.44 3.82
C GLY A 169 1.70 -26.69 3.23
N MET A 170 1.23 -27.21 2.07
CA MET A 170 1.86 -28.36 1.38
C MET A 170 3.34 -28.11 1.05
N PHE A 171 3.70 -26.84 0.85
CA PHE A 171 5.04 -26.41 0.48
C PHE A 171 5.84 -25.82 1.65
N ALA A 172 5.39 -26.02 2.89
CA ALA A 172 6.04 -25.50 4.09
C ALA A 172 7.47 -26.03 4.30
N GLY A 173 7.80 -27.20 3.74
CA GLY A 173 9.15 -27.78 3.77
C GLY A 173 10.10 -27.27 2.68
N LEU A 174 9.64 -26.45 1.71
CA LEU A 174 10.49 -26.01 0.61
C LEU A 174 11.56 -25.04 1.09
N ASP A 175 12.79 -25.22 0.59
CA ASP A 175 13.83 -24.20 0.73
C ASP A 175 13.60 -23.11 -0.33
N LEU A 176 13.29 -21.90 0.16
CA LEU A 176 13.00 -20.72 -0.66
C LEU A 176 14.18 -19.74 -0.68
N SER A 177 15.28 -20.04 0.03
CA SER A 177 16.41 -19.13 0.21
C SER A 177 17.21 -18.92 -1.09
N GLY A 178 17.27 -19.92 -1.97
CA GLY A 178 18.01 -19.89 -3.23
C GLY A 178 17.29 -19.22 -4.41
N VAL A 179 16.07 -18.71 -4.23
CA VAL A 179 15.27 -18.14 -5.34
C VAL A 179 15.54 -16.63 -5.46
N PRO A 180 16.01 -16.13 -6.63
CA PRO A 180 16.35 -14.72 -6.82
C PRO A 180 15.11 -13.83 -6.86
N ASP A 181 15.26 -12.57 -6.46
CA ASP A 181 14.16 -11.60 -6.42
C ASP A 181 13.49 -11.34 -7.77
N SER A 182 14.22 -11.50 -8.88
CA SER A 182 13.67 -11.37 -10.23
C SER A 182 12.59 -12.41 -10.54
N VAL A 183 12.79 -13.66 -10.11
CA VAL A 183 11.80 -14.75 -10.28
C VAL A 183 10.57 -14.46 -9.44
N TRP A 184 10.75 -14.00 -8.20
CA TRP A 184 9.64 -13.63 -7.33
C TRP A 184 8.83 -12.45 -7.84
N LEU A 185 9.49 -11.44 -8.42
CA LEU A 185 8.83 -10.33 -9.10
C LEU A 185 8.03 -10.84 -10.30
N GLY A 186 8.59 -11.74 -11.11
CA GLY A 186 7.90 -12.37 -12.23
C GLY A 186 6.64 -13.13 -11.78
N VAL A 187 6.73 -13.93 -10.72
CA VAL A 187 5.59 -14.64 -10.13
C VAL A 187 4.50 -13.68 -9.64
N ARG A 188 4.87 -12.64 -8.88
CA ARG A 188 3.90 -11.62 -8.41
C ARG A 188 3.24 -10.87 -9.56
N GLN A 189 4.00 -10.52 -10.60
CA GLN A 189 3.47 -9.82 -11.77
C GLN A 189 2.50 -10.69 -12.58
N TYR A 190 2.84 -11.97 -12.76
CA TYR A 190 1.96 -12.95 -13.39
C TYR A 190 0.65 -13.11 -12.59
N LEU A 191 0.73 -13.45 -11.30
CA LEU A 191 -0.44 -13.68 -10.45
C LEU A 191 -1.33 -12.43 -10.35
N GLY A 192 -0.75 -11.24 -10.30
CA GLY A 192 -1.51 -9.98 -10.30
C GLY A 192 -2.23 -9.66 -11.62
N ARG A 193 -1.84 -10.28 -12.74
CA ARG A 193 -2.41 -10.04 -14.07
C ARG A 193 -3.08 -11.26 -14.70
N MET A 194 -3.08 -12.42 -14.04
CA MET A 194 -3.52 -13.69 -14.63
C MET A 194 -4.98 -13.66 -15.13
N ASN A 195 -5.85 -12.86 -14.49
CA ASN A 195 -7.25 -12.69 -14.89
C ASN A 195 -7.44 -11.73 -16.10
N GLN A 196 -6.37 -11.07 -16.55
CA GLN A 196 -6.37 -10.14 -17.70
C GLN A 196 -5.64 -10.72 -18.91
N LEU A 197 -4.96 -11.86 -18.74
CA LEU A 197 -4.22 -12.51 -19.81
C LEU A 197 -5.13 -13.50 -20.54
N ASP A 198 -4.92 -13.65 -21.84
CA ASP A 198 -5.48 -14.76 -22.60
C ASP A 198 -5.10 -16.10 -21.95
N ARG A 199 -6.01 -17.09 -22.02
CA ARG A 199 -5.86 -18.39 -21.33
C ARG A 199 -4.58 -19.11 -21.74
N GLN A 200 -4.20 -19.05 -23.03
CA GLN A 200 -3.02 -19.73 -23.55
C GLN A 200 -1.71 -19.03 -23.13
N ILE A 201 -1.72 -17.70 -23.14
CA ILE A 201 -0.57 -16.89 -22.70
C ILE A 201 -0.37 -17.06 -21.19
N SER A 202 -1.46 -17.03 -20.42
CA SER A 202 -1.42 -17.26 -18.97
C SER A 202 -0.83 -18.65 -18.64
N TRP A 203 -1.27 -19.69 -19.35
CA TRP A 203 -0.76 -21.06 -19.14
C TRP A 203 0.73 -21.20 -19.45
N SER A 204 1.19 -20.65 -20.58
CA SER A 204 2.61 -20.72 -20.97
C SER A 204 3.52 -19.96 -19.99
N MET A 205 3.11 -18.77 -19.55
CA MET A 205 3.83 -18.00 -18.53
C MET A 205 3.86 -18.72 -17.18
N ALA A 206 2.73 -19.28 -16.74
CA ALA A 206 2.65 -20.02 -15.49
C ALA A 206 3.55 -21.25 -15.49
N THR A 207 3.57 -22.01 -16.60
CA THR A 207 4.38 -23.21 -16.75
C THR A 207 5.87 -22.88 -16.73
N ARG A 208 6.28 -21.81 -17.44
CA ARG A 208 7.67 -21.35 -17.45
C ARG A 208 8.13 -20.92 -16.05
N LEU A 209 7.35 -20.08 -15.38
CA LEU A 209 7.68 -19.60 -14.03
C LEU A 209 7.66 -20.73 -12.99
N ALA A 210 6.72 -21.67 -13.09
CA ALA A 210 6.67 -22.85 -12.22
C ALA A 210 7.90 -23.74 -12.43
N GLY A 211 8.34 -23.93 -13.67
CA GLY A 211 9.58 -24.66 -13.97
C GLY A 211 10.83 -23.97 -13.43
N GLU A 212 10.95 -22.66 -13.62
CA GLU A 212 12.06 -21.86 -13.07
C GLU A 212 12.11 -21.90 -11.54
N LEU A 213 10.95 -21.91 -10.87
CA LEU A 213 10.84 -22.01 -9.43
C LEU A 213 11.15 -23.42 -8.93
N ALA A 214 10.54 -24.45 -9.53
CA ALA A 214 10.73 -25.86 -9.18
C ALA A 214 12.19 -26.31 -9.33
N ALA A 215 12.88 -25.85 -10.38
CA ALA A 215 14.29 -26.14 -10.61
C ALA A 215 15.21 -25.59 -9.50
N ARG A 216 14.78 -24.57 -8.76
CA ARG A 216 15.58 -23.89 -7.73
C ARG A 216 15.19 -24.26 -6.30
N THR A 217 13.98 -24.75 -6.08
CA THR A 217 13.47 -25.10 -4.73
C THR A 217 13.43 -26.60 -4.47
N SER A 218 14.01 -27.42 -5.36
CA SER A 218 13.91 -28.90 -5.36
C SER A 218 12.46 -29.41 -5.23
N ALA A 219 11.49 -28.60 -5.65
CA ALA A 219 10.08 -28.93 -5.53
C ALA A 219 9.65 -29.77 -6.73
N SER A 220 9.07 -30.93 -6.48
CA SER A 220 8.27 -31.64 -7.48
C SER A 220 6.89 -31.00 -7.54
N VAL A 221 6.53 -30.43 -8.69
CA VAL A 221 5.15 -29.96 -8.93
C VAL A 221 4.24 -31.19 -8.90
N PRO A 222 3.25 -31.29 -7.98
CA PRO A 222 2.39 -32.46 -7.89
C PRO A 222 1.67 -32.70 -9.23
N HIS A 223 1.69 -33.95 -9.73
CA HIS A 223 1.02 -34.31 -10.97
C HIS A 223 -0.48 -34.01 -10.86
N GLY A 224 -1.00 -33.18 -11.79
CA GLY A 224 -2.40 -32.73 -11.80
C GLY A 224 -2.65 -31.36 -11.17
N MET A 225 -1.64 -30.72 -10.57
CA MET A 225 -1.78 -29.34 -10.05
C MET A 225 -1.58 -28.30 -11.17
N PRO A 226 -2.51 -27.35 -11.36
CA PRO A 226 -2.31 -26.24 -12.29
C PRO A 226 -1.07 -25.41 -11.90
N PRO A 227 -0.20 -25.00 -12.84
CA PRO A 227 1.03 -24.27 -12.53
C PRO A 227 0.79 -22.96 -11.77
N ALA A 228 -0.31 -22.27 -12.07
CA ALA A 228 -0.71 -21.05 -11.35
C ALA A 228 -1.02 -21.30 -9.87
N MET A 229 -1.58 -22.48 -9.54
CA MET A 229 -1.91 -22.87 -8.17
C MET A 229 -0.64 -23.15 -7.36
N PHE A 230 0.34 -23.83 -7.98
CA PHE A 230 1.67 -24.03 -7.40
C PHE A 230 2.39 -22.70 -7.12
N LEU A 231 2.35 -21.76 -8.07
CA LEU A 231 2.97 -20.44 -7.88
C LEU A 231 2.31 -19.64 -6.75
N ALA A 232 0.99 -19.69 -6.65
CA ALA A 232 0.24 -18.99 -5.60
C ALA A 232 0.53 -19.58 -4.21
N SER A 233 0.58 -20.91 -4.08
CA SER A 233 0.88 -21.57 -2.80
C SER A 233 2.30 -21.31 -2.32
N VAL A 234 3.30 -21.37 -3.21
CA VAL A 234 4.70 -21.10 -2.84
C VAL A 234 4.91 -19.62 -2.48
N LEU A 235 4.24 -18.70 -3.18
CA LEU A 235 4.31 -17.28 -2.84
C LEU A 235 3.68 -16.99 -1.46
N GLN A 236 2.57 -17.64 -1.14
CA GLN A 236 1.90 -17.50 0.15
C GLN A 236 2.76 -18.04 1.30
N GLU A 237 3.43 -19.17 1.11
CA GLU A 237 4.38 -19.71 2.09
C GLU A 237 5.54 -18.73 2.34
N ARG A 238 6.11 -18.13 1.30
CA ARG A 238 7.12 -17.08 1.47
C ARG A 238 6.58 -15.90 2.28
N GLN A 239 5.39 -15.41 1.94
CA GLN A 239 4.75 -14.29 2.64
C GLN A 239 4.48 -14.62 4.11
N ALA A 240 4.06 -15.85 4.43
CA ALA A 240 3.85 -16.31 5.79
C ALA A 240 5.15 -16.30 6.60
N ARG A 241 6.26 -16.81 6.02
CA ARG A 241 7.59 -16.78 6.67
C ARG A 241 8.11 -15.36 6.86
N ASP A 242 7.93 -14.49 5.88
CA ASP A 242 8.33 -13.08 5.97
C ASP A 242 7.51 -12.33 7.02
N ALA A 243 6.19 -12.60 7.11
CA ALA A 243 5.33 -12.07 8.16
C ALA A 243 5.76 -12.58 9.55
N GLN A 244 6.05 -13.87 9.70
CA GLN A 244 6.57 -14.43 10.94
C GLN A 244 7.92 -13.81 11.34
N ARG A 245 8.81 -13.49 10.40
CA ARG A 245 10.06 -12.77 10.70
C ARG A 245 9.81 -11.33 11.14
N ALA A 246 8.90 -10.63 10.47
CA ALA A 246 8.58 -9.24 10.77
C ALA A 246 7.80 -9.06 12.09
N PHE A 247 6.88 -9.99 12.41
CA PHE A 247 6.00 -9.92 13.58
C PHE A 247 6.44 -10.84 14.73
N GLY A 248 7.19 -11.91 14.45
CA GLY A 248 7.72 -12.84 15.46
C GLY A 248 8.93 -12.30 16.23
N GLY A 249 9.57 -11.21 15.79
CA GLY A 249 10.57 -10.48 16.57
C GLY A 249 10.03 -9.85 17.87
N PHE A 250 8.69 -9.80 18.04
CA PHE A 250 8.03 -9.33 19.26
C PHE A 250 7.52 -10.45 20.17
N ALA A 251 7.66 -11.72 19.79
CA ALA A 251 7.32 -12.86 20.62
C ALA A 251 8.59 -13.54 21.14
N GLY A 252 8.99 -13.18 22.36
CA GLY A 252 10.05 -13.89 23.10
C GLY A 252 9.71 -15.38 23.28
N PRO A 253 10.69 -16.22 23.67
CA PRO A 253 10.54 -17.66 23.70
C PRO A 253 9.62 -18.10 24.84
N GLN A 254 8.33 -18.28 24.55
CA GLN A 254 7.47 -19.21 25.27
C GLN A 254 6.76 -20.08 24.25
N GLY A 255 7.25 -21.31 24.13
CA GLY A 255 6.66 -22.33 23.30
C GLY A 255 5.27 -22.70 23.81
N PHE A 256 4.30 -22.71 22.91
CA PHE A 256 3.12 -23.53 23.04
C PHE A 256 3.10 -24.49 21.86
N ALA A 257 3.84 -25.59 22.00
CA ALA A 257 3.63 -26.78 21.19
C ALA A 257 2.44 -27.55 21.81
N PRO A 258 1.36 -27.83 21.07
CA PRO A 258 0.33 -28.73 21.56
C PRO A 258 0.89 -30.16 21.51
N GLY A 259 1.36 -30.66 22.65
CA GLY A 259 1.76 -32.05 22.82
C GLY A 259 0.52 -32.98 22.87
N PRO A 260 0.63 -34.23 22.38
CA PRO A 260 -0.46 -35.20 22.46
C PRO A 260 -0.70 -35.64 23.92
N GLN A 261 -1.94 -35.54 24.37
CA GLN A 261 -2.39 -35.98 25.71
C GLN A 261 -2.46 -37.51 25.81
N PRO A 262 -1.76 -38.15 26.76
CA PRO A 262 -2.03 -39.53 27.13
C PRO A 262 -3.09 -39.60 28.23
N TYR A 263 -4.09 -40.45 28.00
CA TYR A 263 -5.09 -40.88 28.99
C TYR A 263 -4.38 -41.54 30.19
N GLY A 264 -4.63 -41.06 31.40
CA GLY A 264 -4.02 -41.61 32.63
C GLY A 264 -4.96 -41.44 33.83
N SER A 265 -5.68 -42.50 34.14
CA SER A 265 -6.53 -42.69 35.33
C SER A 265 -5.71 -42.86 36.61
N GLY A 266 -6.00 -42.08 37.66
CA GLY A 266 -5.49 -42.31 39.01
C GLY A 266 -6.22 -41.49 40.09
N PRO A 267 -6.35 -41.98 41.34
CA PRO A 267 -7.33 -41.49 42.32
C PRO A 267 -6.86 -40.27 43.13
N GLN A 268 -7.78 -39.35 43.39
CA GLN A 268 -7.63 -38.15 44.24
C GLN A 268 -7.65 -38.50 45.75
N PRO A 269 -6.73 -37.96 46.57
CA PRO A 269 -6.90 -37.91 48.02
C PRO A 269 -7.52 -36.58 48.48
N TYR A 270 -8.51 -36.71 49.35
CA TYR A 270 -9.31 -35.69 50.02
C TYR A 270 -8.47 -34.81 50.98
N GLY A 271 -8.66 -33.49 50.93
CA GLY A 271 -8.13 -32.52 51.90
C GLY A 271 -9.09 -31.35 52.12
N PRO A 272 -9.35 -30.90 53.36
CA PRO A 272 -10.45 -30.00 53.70
C PRO A 272 -10.11 -28.51 53.42
N GLY A 273 -11.11 -27.76 52.98
CA GLY A 273 -10.98 -26.38 52.48
C GLY A 273 -10.94 -25.28 53.53
N PRO A 274 -10.84 -24.02 53.07
CA PRO A 274 -11.53 -22.89 53.70
C PRO A 274 -12.50 -22.17 52.73
N GLN A 275 -13.68 -21.81 53.25
CA GLN A 275 -14.74 -21.06 52.58
C GLN A 275 -14.34 -19.61 52.26
N PRO A 276 -14.72 -19.04 51.09
CA PRO A 276 -14.49 -17.64 50.75
C PRO A 276 -15.68 -16.73 51.12
N TYR A 277 -15.39 -15.55 51.68
CA TYR A 277 -16.34 -14.44 51.85
C TYR A 277 -16.12 -13.42 50.72
N GLY A 278 -17.15 -13.13 49.92
CA GLY A 278 -17.15 -12.00 48.97
C GLY A 278 -18.14 -12.17 47.81
N PRO A 279 -19.08 -11.24 47.57
CA PRO A 279 -20.11 -11.39 46.55
C PRO A 279 -19.59 -11.10 45.14
N THR A 280 -19.86 -12.02 44.20
CA THR A 280 -19.62 -11.85 42.77
C THR A 280 -20.82 -11.21 42.06
N PRO A 281 -20.63 -10.25 41.14
CA PRO A 281 -21.68 -9.76 40.27
C PRO A 281 -22.00 -10.79 39.16
N THR A 282 -23.28 -11.10 39.04
CA THR A 282 -23.89 -11.94 38.01
C THR A 282 -23.82 -11.26 36.64
N TYR A 283 -23.00 -11.78 35.73
CA TYR A 283 -23.10 -11.49 34.30
C TYR A 283 -23.98 -12.54 33.64
N GLY A 284 -25.03 -12.06 32.95
CA GLY A 284 -26.01 -12.87 32.24
C GLY A 284 -25.41 -13.73 31.14
N SER A 285 -26.01 -14.91 30.99
CA SER A 285 -25.83 -15.87 29.92
C SER A 285 -26.05 -15.23 28.55
N ALA A 286 -25.02 -15.27 27.69
CA ALA A 286 -25.17 -14.99 26.26
C ALA A 286 -25.87 -16.17 25.56
N PRO A 287 -26.80 -15.93 24.62
CA PRO A 287 -27.48 -17.00 23.90
C PRO A 287 -26.55 -17.68 22.89
N ALA A 288 -26.69 -19.01 22.81
CA ALA A 288 -26.00 -19.87 21.85
C ALA A 288 -26.50 -19.59 20.42
N TYR A 289 -25.61 -19.18 19.53
CA TYR A 289 -25.88 -19.15 18.10
C TYR A 289 -25.66 -20.55 17.50
N GLY A 290 -26.74 -21.19 17.05
CA GLY A 290 -26.70 -22.36 16.18
C GLY A 290 -26.36 -22.00 14.73
N PRO A 291 -25.96 -22.98 13.89
CA PRO A 291 -25.56 -22.73 12.50
C PRO A 291 -26.75 -22.29 11.62
N PRO A 292 -26.52 -21.45 10.59
CA PRO A 292 -27.60 -20.89 9.78
C PRO A 292 -28.27 -21.93 8.89
N THR A 293 -29.60 -21.99 8.98
CA THR A 293 -30.49 -22.70 8.06
C THR A 293 -30.49 -22.02 6.69
N ILE A 294 -30.13 -22.75 5.63
CA ILE A 294 -30.30 -22.32 4.24
C ILE A 294 -31.78 -22.42 3.89
N THR A 295 -32.46 -21.29 3.72
CA THR A 295 -33.80 -21.22 3.15
C THR A 295 -33.73 -21.33 1.63
N GLN A 296 -34.27 -22.44 1.12
CA GLN A 296 -34.42 -22.72 -0.31
C GLN A 296 -35.66 -21.96 -0.86
N PRO A 297 -35.58 -21.24 -1.98
CA PRO A 297 -36.75 -20.61 -2.60
C PRO A 297 -37.68 -21.67 -3.24
N PRO A 298 -39.01 -21.40 -3.31
CA PRO A 298 -40.01 -22.40 -3.70
C PRO A 298 -39.93 -22.82 -5.16
N ALA A 299 -40.20 -24.11 -5.39
CA ALA A 299 -40.21 -24.78 -6.67
C ALA A 299 -41.31 -24.26 -7.61
N GLY A 300 -40.92 -23.90 -8.83
CA GLY A 300 -41.84 -23.72 -9.96
C GLY A 300 -42.29 -25.07 -10.56
N PRO A 301 -43.45 -25.13 -11.23
CA PRO A 301 -44.05 -26.38 -11.71
C PRO A 301 -43.29 -27.03 -12.88
N PRO A 302 -43.48 -28.35 -13.10
CA PRO A 302 -42.63 -29.16 -13.98
C PRO A 302 -43.00 -28.98 -15.45
N SER A 303 -42.03 -28.65 -16.30
CA SER A 303 -42.14 -28.79 -17.75
C SER A 303 -41.55 -30.13 -18.19
N THR A 304 -42.42 -31.00 -18.65
CA THR A 304 -42.16 -32.28 -19.33
C THR A 304 -41.26 -32.11 -20.57
N GLY A 305 -40.35 -33.06 -20.80
CA GLY A 305 -39.40 -33.10 -21.94
C GLY A 305 -40.05 -33.25 -23.33
N PRO A 306 -39.31 -33.64 -24.41
CA PRO A 306 -38.15 -34.55 -24.41
C PRO A 306 -36.93 -34.09 -25.25
N SER A 307 -35.77 -34.72 -25.02
CA SER A 307 -34.67 -34.81 -26.02
C SER A 307 -35.01 -35.86 -27.09
N PRO A 308 -34.50 -35.75 -28.33
CA PRO A 308 -33.25 -36.45 -28.66
C PRO A 308 -32.35 -35.82 -29.76
N SER A 309 -31.04 -35.81 -29.51
CA SER A 309 -29.89 -36.11 -30.41
C SER A 309 -29.78 -35.47 -31.84
N PRO A 310 -28.75 -35.79 -32.67
CA PRO A 310 -27.48 -35.05 -32.77
C PRO A 310 -27.19 -34.42 -34.16
N SER A 311 -26.29 -33.42 -34.21
CA SER A 311 -25.34 -32.97 -35.27
C SER A 311 -25.73 -32.99 -36.77
N PRO A 312 -25.31 -32.01 -37.59
CA PRO A 312 -23.98 -32.13 -38.22
C PRO A 312 -23.22 -30.82 -38.50
N PHE A 313 -21.91 -30.99 -38.73
CA PHE A 313 -20.93 -30.02 -39.25
C PHE A 313 -21.37 -29.30 -40.54
N PRO A 314 -20.62 -28.26 -40.97
CA PRO A 314 -19.78 -28.51 -42.14
C PRO A 314 -18.33 -28.02 -42.00
N ALA A 315 -17.55 -28.59 -42.92
CA ALA A 315 -16.11 -28.68 -43.00
C ALA A 315 -15.40 -27.41 -43.50
N ALA A 316 -14.15 -27.30 -43.05
CA ALA A 316 -12.92 -27.02 -43.80
C ALA A 316 -12.94 -26.03 -44.98
N SER A 317 -12.01 -25.07 -44.93
CA SER A 317 -11.02 -24.89 -46.01
C SER A 317 -9.91 -23.93 -45.58
N SER A 318 -8.70 -24.46 -45.40
CA SER A 318 -7.46 -23.71 -45.59
C SER A 318 -7.21 -23.55 -47.09
N PRO A 319 -6.52 -22.49 -47.53
CA PRO A 319 -5.14 -22.71 -47.98
C PRO A 319 -4.16 -21.56 -47.61
N SER A 320 -2.91 -21.95 -47.33
CA SER A 320 -1.68 -21.13 -47.43
C SER A 320 -1.10 -21.25 -48.85
N PRO A 321 0.05 -20.65 -49.23
CA PRO A 321 0.69 -19.38 -48.82
C PRO A 321 1.22 -18.57 -50.05
N ALA A 322 1.55 -17.28 -49.91
CA ALA A 322 2.54 -16.62 -50.80
C ALA A 322 3.02 -15.24 -50.29
N ALA A 323 4.34 -15.15 -50.12
CA ALA A 323 5.24 -14.04 -50.50
C ALA A 323 4.96 -12.61 -50.02
N SER A 324 5.90 -12.07 -49.22
CA SER A 324 6.92 -11.10 -49.68
C SER A 324 7.48 -10.29 -48.51
N ALA A 325 8.77 -10.44 -48.24
CA ALA A 325 9.56 -9.60 -47.36
C ALA A 325 10.13 -8.38 -48.10
N PRO A 326 10.40 -7.26 -47.42
CA PRO A 326 11.45 -6.33 -47.79
C PRO A 326 12.60 -6.28 -46.75
N PRO A 327 13.79 -5.78 -47.13
CA PRO A 327 15.07 -6.28 -46.63
C PRO A 327 15.62 -5.57 -45.39
N ALA A 328 16.51 -6.31 -44.73
CA ALA A 328 17.40 -5.86 -43.67
C ALA A 328 18.39 -4.79 -44.17
N THR A 329 18.58 -3.74 -43.37
CA THR A 329 19.73 -2.83 -43.49
C THR A 329 20.67 -3.09 -42.32
N SER A 330 21.89 -3.51 -42.66
CA SER A 330 23.00 -3.69 -41.72
C SER A 330 23.50 -2.34 -41.20
N PRO A 331 23.97 -2.25 -39.94
CA PRO A 331 24.64 -1.05 -39.43
C PRO A 331 26.07 -0.98 -39.97
N ALA A 332 26.45 0.18 -40.49
CA ALA A 332 27.79 0.46 -40.99
C ALA A 332 28.79 0.63 -39.83
N SER A 333 29.96 0.04 -40.05
CA SER A 333 31.13 -0.01 -39.18
C SER A 333 31.75 1.36 -38.88
N ALA A 334 32.33 1.45 -37.69
CA ALA A 334 33.19 2.55 -37.22
C ALA A 334 34.47 2.71 -38.06
N PRO A 335 35.09 3.91 -38.02
CA PRO A 335 36.53 4.06 -38.09
C PRO A 335 37.13 4.57 -36.76
N SER A 336 38.22 3.94 -36.35
CA SER A 336 39.10 4.23 -35.21
C SER A 336 39.92 5.54 -35.40
N PRO A 337 40.60 6.05 -34.35
CA PRO A 337 40.91 7.47 -34.16
C PRO A 337 42.27 7.89 -34.73
N SER A 338 42.38 9.17 -35.10
CA SER A 338 43.66 9.88 -35.31
C SER A 338 43.85 10.92 -34.19
N PRO A 339 45.11 11.19 -33.78
CA PRO A 339 45.46 11.94 -32.60
C PRO A 339 45.42 13.45 -32.87
N ASP A 340 45.58 14.25 -31.81
CA ASP A 340 45.71 15.71 -31.79
C ASP A 340 44.42 16.47 -31.47
N GLY A 341 44.26 16.77 -30.18
CA GLY A 341 43.15 17.54 -29.64
C GLY A 341 43.24 17.68 -28.13
N GLU A 342 44.23 18.45 -27.69
CA GLU A 342 44.40 19.11 -26.39
C GLU A 342 43.28 18.87 -25.33
N GLN A 343 43.59 18.07 -24.30
CA GLN A 343 42.77 17.95 -23.09
C GLN A 343 43.08 19.10 -22.13
N PRO A 344 42.08 19.83 -21.59
CA PRO A 344 42.32 20.82 -20.54
C PRO A 344 42.72 20.14 -19.21
N PRO A 345 43.60 20.75 -18.40
CA PRO A 345 44.12 20.12 -17.19
C PRO A 345 43.06 19.99 -16.07
N PRO A 346 43.15 18.96 -15.22
CA PRO A 346 42.24 18.79 -14.09
C PRO A 346 42.50 19.85 -12.98
N PRO A 347 41.46 20.21 -12.20
CA PRO A 347 41.60 21.19 -11.13
C PRO A 347 42.51 20.69 -10.00
N SER A 348 43.43 21.56 -9.57
CA SER A 348 44.39 21.34 -8.49
C SER A 348 43.70 21.06 -7.15
N THR A 349 43.84 19.85 -6.61
CA THR A 349 43.51 19.55 -5.21
C THR A 349 44.64 20.05 -4.31
N GLY A 350 44.46 21.24 -3.74
CA GLY A 350 45.33 21.79 -2.70
C GLY A 350 45.13 21.05 -1.38
N PHE A 351 46.01 20.09 -1.10
CA PHE A 351 46.19 19.51 0.23
C PHE A 351 47.54 20.00 0.77
N ALA A 352 47.51 20.70 1.90
CA ALA A 352 48.70 21.05 2.68
C ALA A 352 48.57 20.41 4.08
N PRO A 353 49.55 19.63 4.55
CA PRO A 353 49.55 19.09 5.91
C PRO A 353 50.08 20.14 6.92
N PRO A 354 49.56 20.18 8.16
CA PRO A 354 50.09 21.05 9.20
C PRO A 354 51.37 20.46 9.82
N SER A 355 52.33 21.34 10.09
CA SER A 355 53.54 21.15 10.90
C SER A 355 53.24 21.04 12.39
#